data_AF-A0ABD6BZE6-F1
#
_entry.id   AF-A0ABD6BZE6-F1
#
_cell.length_a   1.000
_cell.length_b   1.000
_cell.length_c   1.000
_cell.angle_alpha   90.00
_cell.angle_beta   90.00
_cell.angle_gamma   90.00
#
_symmetry.space_group_name_H-M   'P 1'
#
loop_
_entity.id
_entity.type
_entity.pdbx_description
1 polymer ?
#
loop_
_entity_poly.entity_id
_entity_poly.type
_entity_poly.pdbx_seq_one_letter_code
_entity_poly.pdbx_strand_id
1 'polypeptide(L)' 'MSNDVPDEQTARELANTYADSECVGQLGDITDIEEYDTEWLVEFETHTLSDTYTHHVQITKSVGNVLSHDRSSRFD' A
#
# COMPACT_ATOMS: atom_id res chain seq x y z
N MET A 1 -19.94 10.17 -5.90
CA MET A 1 -19.18 9.80 -4.69
C MET A 1 -17.76 10.24 -4.98
N SER A 2 -17.20 11.11 -4.14
CA SER A 2 -15.79 11.49 -4.31
C SER A 2 -14.96 10.27 -3.96
N ASN A 3 -14.21 9.76 -4.92
CA ASN A 3 -13.21 8.71 -4.73
C ASN A 3 -11.90 9.31 -4.20
N ASP A 4 -12.02 10.46 -3.54
CA ASP A 4 -10.90 11.19 -3.00
C ASP A 4 -10.38 10.45 -1.77
N VAL A 5 -9.08 10.53 -1.55
CA VAL A 5 -8.33 9.97 -0.42
C VAL A 5 -7.85 11.17 0.40
N PRO A 6 -8.76 11.81 1.16
CA PRO A 6 -8.46 13.04 1.87
C PRO A 6 -7.56 12.82 3.09
N ASP A 7 -7.46 11.58 3.57
CA ASP A 7 -6.79 11.24 4.82
C ASP A 7 -6.06 9.89 4.77
N GLU A 8 -5.09 9.77 5.68
CA GLU A 8 -4.24 8.59 5.87
C GLU A 8 -5.07 7.31 6.06
N GLN A 9 -6.19 7.39 6.80
CA GLN A 9 -7.05 6.24 7.05
C GLN A 9 -7.63 5.69 5.75
N THR A 10 -8.12 6.57 4.86
CA THR A 10 -8.64 6.15 3.56
C THR A 10 -7.52 5.54 2.69
N ALA A 11 -6.32 6.12 2.69
CA ALA A 11 -5.17 5.59 1.97
C ALA A 11 -4.79 4.19 2.47
N ARG A 12 -4.79 4.01 3.79
CA ARG A 12 -4.57 2.74 4.47
C ARG A 12 -5.60 1.69 4.07
N GLU A 13 -6.89 2.00 4.09
CA GLU A 13 -7.94 1.04 3.73
C GLU A 13 -7.84 0.60 2.26
N LEU A 14 -7.52 1.53 1.36
CA LEU A 14 -7.28 1.23 -0.05
C LEU A 14 -6.05 0.34 -0.25
N ALA A 15 -4.94 0.65 0.43
CA ALA A 15 -3.73 -0.18 0.38
C ALA A 15 -3.99 -1.59 0.91
N ASN A 16 -4.73 -1.75 2.02
CA ASN A 16 -5.10 -3.07 2.54
C ASN A 16 -5.95 -3.86 1.54
N THR A 17 -6.97 -3.21 0.96
CA THR A 17 -7.86 -3.85 -0.01
C THR A 17 -7.11 -4.29 -1.27
N TYR A 18 -6.20 -3.42 -1.75
CA TYR A 18 -5.33 -3.73 -2.87
C TYR A 18 -4.39 -4.89 -2.54
N ALA A 19 -3.76 -4.88 -1.37
CA ALA A 19 -2.84 -5.92 -0.94
C ALA A 19 -3.51 -7.28 -0.78
N ASP A 20 -4.71 -7.34 -0.19
CA ASP A 20 -5.50 -8.58 -0.06
C ASP A 20 -5.85 -9.20 -1.41
N SER A 21 -6.06 -8.36 -2.43
CA SER A 21 -6.41 -8.81 -3.79
C SER A 21 -5.18 -9.18 -4.64
N GLU A 22 -4.11 -8.39 -4.56
CA GLU A 22 -2.98 -8.47 -5.51
C GLU A 22 -1.71 -9.06 -4.91
N CYS A 23 -1.53 -9.02 -3.58
CA CYS A 23 -0.31 -9.51 -2.93
C CYS A 23 -0.43 -10.96 -2.48
N VAL A 24 0.69 -11.69 -2.56
CA VAL A 24 0.77 -13.09 -2.11
C VAL A 24 1.32 -13.14 -0.69
N GLY A 25 0.56 -13.72 0.22
CA GLY A 25 0.95 -13.89 1.62
C GLY A 25 -0.14 -13.38 2.57
N GLN A 26 0.13 -13.46 3.86
CA GLN A 26 -0.69 -12.79 4.86
C GLN A 26 -0.28 -11.33 4.93
N LEU A 27 -1.24 -10.42 4.77
CA LEU A 27 -1.00 -9.00 5.00
C LEU A 27 -0.55 -8.77 6.45
N GLY A 28 0.60 -8.12 6.58
CA GLY A 28 1.17 -7.72 7.86
C GLY A 28 0.71 -6.31 8.25
N ASP A 29 1.57 -5.62 8.97
CA ASP A 29 1.32 -4.24 9.36
C ASP A 29 1.68 -3.27 8.23
N ILE A 30 0.97 -2.15 8.19
CA ILE A 30 1.39 -0.96 7.43
C ILE A 30 2.44 -0.28 8.29
N THR A 31 3.65 -0.18 7.76
CA THR A 31 4.83 0.30 8.46
C THR A 31 5.01 1.80 8.32
N ASP A 32 4.60 2.37 7.19
CA ASP A 32 4.70 3.80 6.92
C ASP A 32 3.62 4.30 5.95
N ILE A 33 3.20 5.56 6.12
CA ILE A 33 2.28 6.24 5.20
C ILE A 33 2.77 7.68 5.04
N GLU A 34 3.22 8.03 3.85
CA GLU A 34 3.64 9.39 3.52
C GLU A 34 2.61 10.09 2.63
N GLU A 35 2.31 11.33 2.98
CA GLU A 35 1.47 12.22 2.20
C GLU A 35 2.30 13.07 1.24
N TYR A 36 1.99 12.99 -0.06
CA TYR A 36 2.54 13.85 -1.11
C TYR A 36 1.45 14.79 -1.65
N ASP A 37 1.83 15.82 -2.41
CA ASP A 37 0.90 16.85 -2.92
C ASP A 37 -0.32 16.25 -3.64
N THR A 38 -0.12 15.21 -4.46
CA THR A 38 -1.16 14.56 -5.27
C THR A 38 -1.36 13.08 -4.96
N GLU A 39 -0.55 12.51 -4.06
CA GLU A 39 -0.37 11.08 -3.92
C GLU A 39 -0.20 10.69 -2.44
N TRP A 40 -0.45 9.42 -2.16
CA TRP A 40 -0.11 8.76 -0.90
C TRP A 40 0.87 7.64 -1.22
N LEU A 41 1.97 7.58 -0.47
CA LEU A 41 2.87 6.42 -0.49
C LEU A 41 2.59 5.59 0.75
N VAL A 42 2.19 4.33 0.56
CA VAL A 42 1.91 3.42 1.66
C VAL A 42 2.92 2.28 1.63
N GLU A 43 3.64 2.09 2.73
CA GLU A 43 4.54 0.97 2.97
C GLU A 43 3.83 -0.08 3.82
N PHE A 44 3.84 -1.34 3.38
CA PHE A 44 3.31 -2.45 4.17
C PHE A 44 4.08 -3.73 3.94
N GLU A 45 3.98 -4.64 4.90
CA GLU A 45 4.66 -5.92 4.82
C GLU A 45 3.67 -7.04 4.47
N THR A 46 4.13 -8.05 3.74
CA THR A 46 3.42 -9.32 3.63
C THR A 46 4.30 -10.46 4.11
N HIS A 47 3.68 -11.38 4.84
CA HIS A 47 4.33 -12.54 5.41
C HIS A 47 3.92 -13.80 4.65
N THR A 48 4.89 -14.44 4.03
CA THR A 48 4.75 -15.79 3.50
C THR A 48 5.27 -16.81 4.51
N LEU A 49 5.15 -18.11 4.22
CA LEU A 49 5.63 -19.16 5.12
C LEU A 49 7.16 -19.13 5.35
N SER A 50 7.93 -18.42 4.52
CA SER A 50 9.40 -18.44 4.56
C SER A 50 10.03 -17.05 4.52
N ASP A 51 9.32 -16.04 4.03
CA ASP A 51 9.87 -14.71 3.77
C ASP A 51 8.88 -13.60 4.10
N THR A 52 9.42 -12.45 4.47
CA THR A 52 8.71 -11.17 4.60
C THR A 52 9.08 -10.28 3.42
N TYR A 53 8.08 -9.72 2.76
CA TYR A 53 8.25 -8.76 1.67
C TYR A 53 7.75 -7.39 2.10
N THR A 54 8.53 -6.36 1.82
CA THR A 54 8.10 -4.97 1.98
C THR A 54 7.56 -4.49 0.65
N HIS A 55 6.40 -3.84 0.70
CA HIS A 55 5.71 -3.31 -0.45
C HIS A 55 5.55 -1.81 -0.30
N HIS A 56 5.74 -1.10 -1.40
CA HIS A 56 5.44 0.32 -1.51
C HIS A 56 4.40 0.53 -2.59
N VAL A 57 3.24 1.07 -2.22
CA VAL A 57 2.19 1.40 -3.18
C VAL A 57 1.96 2.90 -3.21
N GLN A 58 1.88 3.45 -4.41
CA GLN A 58 1.56 4.85 -4.65
C GLN A 58 0.09 4.97 -5.05
N ILE A 59 -0.68 5.75 -4.31
CA ILE A 59 -2.13 5.91 -4.49
C ILE A 59 -2.45 7.37 -4.81
N THR A 60 -3.20 7.63 -5.87
CA THR A 60 -3.65 9.00 -6.20
C THR A 60 -4.62 9.52 -5.14
N LYS A 61 -4.45 10.77 -4.71
CA LYS A 61 -5.41 11.42 -3.81
C LYS A 61 -6.79 11.60 -4.41
N SER A 62 -6.89 11.99 -5.69
CA SER A 62 -8.20 12.37 -6.24
C SER A 62 -9.14 11.21 -6.56
N VAL A 63 -8.60 10.01 -6.85
CA VAL A 63 -9.41 8.86 -7.30
C VAL A 63 -9.12 7.55 -6.56
N GLY A 64 -8.10 7.51 -5.70
CA GLY A 64 -7.72 6.30 -4.97
C GLY A 64 -7.15 5.18 -5.84
N ASN A 65 -6.63 5.51 -7.03
CA ASN A 65 -5.99 4.53 -7.91
C ASN A 65 -4.54 4.27 -7.50
N VAL A 66 -4.13 3.00 -7.54
CA VAL A 66 -2.72 2.61 -7.41
C VAL A 66 -2.00 2.93 -8.73
N LEU A 67 -1.02 3.83 -8.66
CA LEU A 67 -0.16 4.22 -9.79
C LEU A 67 1.02 3.28 -9.98
N SER A 68 1.62 2.89 -8.86
CA SER A 68 2.83 2.09 -8.83
C SER A 68 2.83 1.17 -7.62
N HIS A 69 3.44 0.01 -7.79
CA HIS A 69 3.66 -0.97 -6.74
C HIS A 69 5.09 -1.49 -6.87
N ASP A 70 5.92 -1.20 -5.87
CA ASP A 70 7.22 -1.83 -5.70
C ASP A 70 7.11 -2.94 -4.65
N ARG A 71 7.81 -4.05 -4.91
CA ARG A 71 8.00 -5.11 -3.95
C ARG A 71 9.49 -5.33 -3.77
N SER A 72 9.98 -4.98 -2.59
CA SER A 72 11.36 -5.19 -2.18
C SER A 72 11.42 -6.36 -1.21
N SER A 73 12.27 -7.35 -1.52
CA SER A 73 12.65 -8.37 -0.54
C SER A 73 13.91 -7.89 0.16
N ARG A 74 14.01 -8.09 1.48
CA ARG A 74 15.24 -7.76 2.22
C ARG A 74 16.48 -8.53 1.73
N PHE A 75 16.29 -9.53 0.87
CA PHE A 75 17.32 -10.41 0.34
C PHE A 75 17.65 -10.18 -1.15
N ASP A 76 17.09 -9.15 -1.79
CA ASP A 76 17.40 -8.78 -3.19
C ASP A 76 18.60 -7.81 -3.28
#